data_AF-A0A3B1D5X2-F1
#
_entry.id   AF-A0A3B1D5X2-F1
#
_cell.length_a   1.000
_cell.length_b   1.000
_cell.length_c   1.000
_cell.angle_alpha   90.00
_cell.angle_beta   90.00
_cell.angle_gamma   90.00
#
_symmetry.space_group_name_H-M   'P 1'
#
loop_
_entity.id
_entity.type
_entity.pdbx_description
1 polymer ?
#
loop_
_entity_poly.entity_id
_entity_poly.type
_entity_poly.pdbx_seq_one_letter_code
_entity_poly.pdbx_strand_id
1 'polypeptide(L)'
;MPFSSIVIYKIGGSLLTLPDLAKRLLAQLSLSPHSHPLLIVGGGKVTDVVRAWDELYQLGDEVAHQLALQSLALNEALLLKIIPQAVHVMSLKEAKEVWQAGGIPLLKTRHFLEETEPTSTVPLPHNWDVTSDSIAAWVAIEWAAEKLVLVKSIHPPERFQEQANVVDAYFTKLMPLVPNVEWVNLRD
;
A
#
# COMPACT_ATOMS: atom_id res chain seq x y z
N MET A 1 24.40 0.04 -9.84
CA MET A 1 23.23 0.00 -10.73
C MET A 1 22.15 0.85 -10.09
N PRO A 2 21.52 1.82 -10.78
CA PRO A 2 20.29 2.39 -10.25
C PRO A 2 19.28 1.24 -10.06
N PHE A 3 18.51 1.29 -8.97
CA PHE A 3 17.40 0.38 -8.72
C PHE A 3 16.31 0.70 -9.74
N SER A 4 16.41 0.16 -10.95
CA SER A 4 15.60 0.57 -12.11
C SER A 4 14.26 -0.16 -12.22
N SER A 5 13.89 -0.98 -11.22
CA SER A 5 12.74 -1.89 -11.28
C SER A 5 11.97 -1.94 -9.95
N ILE A 6 11.67 -0.79 -9.36
CA ILE A 6 10.87 -0.72 -8.12
C ILE A 6 9.44 -1.13 -8.43
N VAL A 7 8.91 -2.07 -7.64
CA VAL A 7 7.52 -2.54 -7.76
C VAL A 7 6.83 -2.40 -6.42
N ILE A 8 5.75 -1.63 -6.37
CA ILE A 8 4.94 -1.45 -5.17
C ILE A 8 3.90 -2.55 -5.12
N TYR A 9 3.84 -3.32 -4.02
CA TYR A 9 2.82 -4.32 -3.77
C TYR A 9 1.89 -3.83 -2.69
N LYS A 10 0.70 -3.37 -3.10
CA LYS A 10 -0.35 -2.95 -2.18
C LYS A 10 -1.15 -4.17 -1.74
N ILE A 11 -1.08 -4.51 -0.47
CA ILE A 11 -1.78 -5.66 0.12
C ILE A 11 -3.15 -5.21 0.65
N GLY A 12 -4.24 -5.73 0.08
CA GLY A 12 -5.59 -5.45 0.57
C GLY A 12 -5.82 -5.95 2.00
N GLY A 13 -6.39 -5.12 2.87
CA GLY A 13 -6.58 -5.47 4.29
C GLY A 13 -7.49 -6.69 4.53
N SER A 14 -8.35 -7.06 3.59
CA SER A 14 -9.14 -8.30 3.66
C SER A 14 -8.29 -9.57 3.57
N LEU A 15 -7.07 -9.49 3.01
CA LEU A 15 -6.11 -10.59 2.94
C LEU A 15 -5.44 -10.88 4.29
N LEU A 16 -5.49 -9.97 5.27
CA LEU A 16 -4.87 -10.17 6.59
C LEU A 16 -5.51 -11.30 7.40
N THR A 17 -6.66 -11.81 6.94
CA THR A 17 -7.34 -12.99 7.50
C THR A 17 -6.99 -14.30 6.80
N LEU A 18 -6.15 -14.25 5.76
CA LEU A 18 -5.74 -15.43 4.99
C LEU A 18 -4.62 -16.18 5.73
N PRO A 19 -4.83 -17.44 6.17
CA PRO A 19 -3.87 -18.15 7.03
C PRO A 19 -2.48 -18.35 6.40
N ASP A 20 -2.42 -18.47 5.08
CA ASP A 20 -1.19 -18.68 4.30
C ASP A 20 -0.75 -17.42 3.54
N LEU A 21 -1.18 -16.22 3.98
CA LEU A 21 -0.85 -14.93 3.38
C LEU A 21 0.64 -14.79 3.07
N ALA A 22 1.51 -15.02 4.07
CA ALA A 22 2.95 -14.85 3.91
C ALA A 22 3.52 -15.75 2.81
N LYS A 23 3.11 -17.02 2.78
CA LYS A 23 3.54 -17.99 1.77
C LYS A 23 3.12 -17.55 0.36
N ARG A 24 1.87 -17.14 0.19
CA ARG A 24 1.32 -16.71 -1.11
C ARG A 24 1.96 -15.41 -1.59
N LEU A 25 2.15 -14.44 -0.71
CA LEU A 25 2.80 -13.20 -1.05
C LEU A 25 4.25 -13.43 -1.47
N LEU A 26 5.02 -14.24 -0.73
CA LEU A 26 6.39 -14.59 -1.10
C LEU A 26 6.46 -15.31 -2.46
N ALA A 27 5.51 -16.20 -2.74
CA ALA A 27 5.41 -16.84 -4.06
C ALA A 27 5.14 -15.81 -5.17
N GLN A 28 4.24 -14.85 -4.93
CA GLN A 28 3.95 -13.77 -5.88
C GLN A 28 5.17 -12.87 -6.15
N LEU A 29 5.91 -12.48 -5.10
CA LEU A 29 7.12 -11.68 -5.25
C LEU A 29 8.21 -12.42 -6.05
N SER A 30 8.28 -13.74 -5.89
CA SER A 30 9.25 -14.60 -6.58
C SER A 30 9.03 -14.67 -8.10
N LEU A 31 7.86 -14.26 -8.61
CA LEU A 31 7.59 -14.19 -10.05
C LEU A 31 8.36 -13.06 -10.74
N SER A 32 8.92 -12.11 -10.00
CA SER A 32 9.69 -10.97 -10.51
C SER A 32 11.06 -10.87 -9.84
N PRO A 33 11.97 -11.85 -10.05
CA PRO A 33 13.23 -11.97 -9.29
C PRO A 33 14.23 -10.83 -9.54
N HIS A 34 14.03 -10.03 -10.59
CA HIS A 34 14.87 -8.87 -10.92
C HIS A 34 14.24 -7.54 -10.50
N SER A 35 13.11 -7.59 -9.79
CA SER A 35 12.42 -6.41 -9.26
C SER A 35 12.86 -6.09 -7.83
N HIS A 36 12.57 -4.86 -7.42
CA HIS A 36 12.82 -4.33 -6.08
C HIS A 36 11.48 -4.07 -5.40
N PRO A 37 10.93 -5.03 -4.63
CA PRO A 37 9.58 -4.93 -4.10
C PRO A 37 9.52 -3.96 -2.91
N LEU A 38 8.45 -3.17 -2.82
CA LEU A 38 8.04 -2.47 -1.60
C LEU A 38 6.64 -2.95 -1.21
N LEU A 39 6.46 -3.39 0.02
CA LEU A 39 5.14 -3.74 0.55
C LEU A 39 4.47 -2.50 1.15
N ILE A 40 3.18 -2.31 0.85
CA ILE A 40 2.31 -1.35 1.53
C ILE A 40 1.05 -2.10 1.93
N VAL A 41 0.66 -2.04 3.20
CA VAL A 41 -0.51 -2.76 3.71
C VAL A 41 -1.73 -1.85 3.80
N GLY A 42 -2.88 -2.39 3.42
CA GLY A 42 -4.16 -1.71 3.56
C GLY A 42 -4.76 -1.86 4.95
N GLY A 43 -5.79 -1.05 5.19
CA GLY A 43 -6.44 -0.90 6.48
C GLY A 43 -7.33 -2.06 6.95
N GLY A 44 -8.15 -2.61 6.04
CA GLY A 44 -9.08 -3.70 6.34
C GLY A 44 -10.00 -3.41 7.52
N LYS A 45 -10.35 -4.47 8.28
CA LYS A 45 -11.27 -4.38 9.43
C LYS A 45 -10.84 -3.37 10.50
N VAL A 46 -9.54 -3.09 10.62
CA VAL A 46 -9.03 -2.14 11.60
C VAL A 46 -9.42 -0.70 11.22
N THR A 47 -9.31 -0.34 9.94
CA THR A 47 -9.79 0.97 9.46
C THR A 47 -11.31 1.07 9.43
N ASP A 48 -12.02 -0.04 9.24
CA ASP A 48 -13.49 -0.03 9.30
C ASP A 48 -14.01 0.40 10.68
N VAL A 49 -13.28 0.10 11.75
CA VAL A 49 -13.57 0.61 13.10
C VAL A 49 -13.42 2.14 13.17
N VAL A 50 -12.34 2.68 12.57
CA VAL A 50 -12.13 4.14 12.50
C VAL A 50 -13.25 4.82 11.71
N ARG A 51 -13.67 4.23 10.58
CA ARG A 51 -14.78 4.74 9.78
C ARG A 51 -16.08 4.79 10.58
N ALA A 52 -16.38 3.73 11.33
CA ALA A 52 -17.56 3.69 12.19
C ALA A 52 -17.50 4.74 13.32
N TRP A 53 -16.31 5.03 13.87
CA TRP A 53 -16.13 6.11 14.84
C TRP A 53 -16.34 7.49 14.22
N ASP A 54 -15.84 7.72 13.00
CA ASP A 54 -16.04 9.00 12.31
C ASP A 54 -17.52 9.23 11.97
N GLU A 55 -18.22 8.21 11.49
CA GLU A 55 -19.67 8.28 11.26
C GLU A 55 -20.45 8.62 12.55
N LEU A 56 -20.07 8.01 13.68
CA LEU A 56 -20.75 8.18 14.96
C LEU A 56 -20.42 9.51 15.66
N TYR A 57 -19.15 9.88 15.67
CA TYR A 57 -18.63 11.00 16.46
C TYR A 57 -18.29 12.24 15.64
N GLN A 58 -18.34 12.14 14.30
CA GLN A 58 -18.03 13.23 13.37
C GLN A 58 -16.65 13.81 13.67
N LEU A 59 -15.62 12.96 13.59
CA LEU A 59 -14.25 13.28 14.00
C LEU A 59 -13.64 14.36 13.09
N GLY A 60 -14.10 14.41 11.84
CA GLY A 60 -13.61 15.31 10.82
C GLY A 60 -12.43 14.71 10.06
N ASP A 61 -12.31 15.15 8.80
CA ASP A 61 -11.39 14.63 7.78
C ASP A 61 -9.96 14.39 8.30
N GLU A 62 -9.32 15.41 8.88
CA GLU A 62 -7.94 15.29 9.36
C GLU A 62 -7.78 14.23 10.47
N VAL A 63 -8.63 14.27 11.50
CA VAL A 63 -8.53 13.34 12.63
C VAL A 63 -8.85 11.91 12.19
N ALA A 64 -9.88 11.74 11.37
CA ALA A 64 -10.26 10.44 10.80
C ALA A 64 -9.13 9.87 9.94
N HIS A 65 -8.49 10.69 9.11
CA HIS A 65 -7.36 10.29 8.28
C HIS A 65 -6.16 9.85 9.12
N GLN A 66 -5.78 10.63 10.15
CA GLN A 66 -4.69 10.28 11.06
C GLN A 66 -4.95 8.95 11.81
N LEU A 67 -6.17 8.72 12.28
CA LEU A 67 -6.54 7.44 12.91
C LEU A 67 -6.54 6.28 11.91
N ALA A 68 -6.97 6.52 10.67
CA ALA A 68 -6.87 5.52 9.62
C ALA A 68 -5.39 5.15 9.35
N LEU A 69 -4.47 6.10 9.27
CA LEU A 69 -3.04 5.80 9.15
C LEU A 69 -2.47 5.02 10.34
N GLN A 70 -2.97 5.26 11.56
CA GLN A 70 -2.60 4.43 12.72
C GLN A 70 -3.08 2.98 12.60
N SER A 71 -4.25 2.76 11.98
CA SER A 71 -4.74 1.40 11.73
C SER A 71 -3.86 0.63 10.74
N LEU A 72 -3.23 1.32 9.77
CA LEU A 72 -2.24 0.71 8.87
C LEU A 72 -1.01 0.26 9.66
N ALA A 73 -0.52 1.08 10.59
CA ALA A 73 0.64 0.73 11.42
C ALA A 73 0.43 -0.56 12.25
N LEU A 74 -0.81 -0.81 12.70
CA LEU A 74 -1.14 -2.08 13.36
C LEU A 74 -0.99 -3.27 12.39
N ASN A 75 -1.48 -3.13 11.16
CA ASN A 75 -1.37 -4.17 10.13
C ASN A 75 0.08 -4.35 9.67
N GLU A 76 0.88 -3.28 9.62
CA GLU A 76 2.30 -3.33 9.33
C GLU A 76 3.04 -4.19 10.36
N ALA A 77 2.77 -3.98 11.65
CA ALA A 77 3.33 -4.79 12.74
C ALA A 77 2.95 -6.28 12.62
N LEU A 78 1.72 -6.60 12.19
CA LEU A 78 1.31 -7.96 11.88
C LEU A 78 2.14 -8.55 10.73
N LEU A 79 2.33 -7.81 9.63
CA LEU A 79 3.11 -8.29 8.48
C LEU A 79 4.57 -8.56 8.84
N LEU A 80 5.21 -7.69 9.62
CA LEU A 80 6.56 -7.94 10.15
C LEU A 80 6.64 -9.25 10.95
N LYS A 81 5.57 -9.59 11.69
CA LYS A 81 5.55 -10.82 12.49
C LYS A 81 5.41 -12.07 11.63
N ILE A 82 4.64 -12.02 10.55
CA ILE A 82 4.33 -13.21 9.73
C ILE A 82 5.23 -13.36 8.50
N ILE A 83 5.96 -12.32 8.10
CA ILE A 83 6.94 -12.32 7.00
C ILE A 83 8.32 -12.01 7.60
N PRO A 84 9.12 -13.03 7.96
CA PRO A 84 10.41 -12.82 8.62
C PRO A 84 11.44 -12.01 7.81
N GLN A 85 11.29 -11.97 6.48
CA GLN A 85 12.15 -11.17 5.60
C GLN A 85 11.72 -9.71 5.51
N ALA A 86 10.54 -9.35 6.05
CA ALA A 86 10.03 -7.99 5.97
C ALA A 86 10.75 -7.07 6.96
N VAL A 87 11.17 -5.89 6.49
CA VAL A 87 11.86 -4.88 7.30
C VAL A 87 11.19 -3.54 7.09
N HIS A 88 10.90 -2.83 8.18
CA HIS A 88 10.37 -1.47 8.09
C HIS A 88 11.35 -0.53 7.43
N VAL A 89 10.82 0.31 6.53
CA VAL A 89 11.55 1.40 5.91
C VAL A 89 10.72 2.67 5.92
N MET A 90 11.40 3.80 6.06
CA MET A 90 10.80 5.13 6.05
C MET A 90 11.25 5.96 4.86
N SER A 91 12.17 5.43 4.03
CA SER A 91 12.67 6.14 2.86
C SER A 91 13.12 5.18 1.76
N LEU A 92 13.22 5.70 0.53
CA LEU A 92 13.81 4.96 -0.58
C LEU A 92 15.27 4.56 -0.31
N LYS A 93 16.01 5.36 0.49
CA LYS A 93 17.38 5.01 0.88
C LYS A 93 17.40 3.74 1.73
N GLU A 94 16.57 3.66 2.76
CA GLU A 94 16.46 2.47 3.62
C GLU A 94 15.96 1.25 2.83
N ALA A 95 15.00 1.44 1.92
CA ALA A 95 14.55 0.36 1.03
C ALA A 95 15.70 -0.25 0.21
N LYS A 96 16.60 0.60 -0.30
CA LYS A 96 17.80 0.17 -1.04
C LYS A 96 18.75 -0.67 -0.20
N GLU A 97 18.95 -0.29 1.07
CA GLU A 97 19.78 -1.04 2.01
C GLU A 97 19.17 -2.41 2.32
N VAL A 98 17.86 -2.47 2.54
CA VAL A 98 17.13 -3.72 2.78
C VAL A 98 17.18 -4.64 1.56
N TRP A 99 16.99 -4.12 0.33
CA TRP A 99 17.12 -4.91 -0.89
C TRP A 99 18.52 -5.50 -1.05
N GLN A 100 19.57 -4.72 -0.77
CA GLN A 100 20.96 -5.20 -0.82
C GLN A 100 21.25 -6.30 0.21
N ALA A 101 20.58 -6.25 1.36
CA ALA A 101 20.65 -7.30 2.39
C ALA A 101 19.77 -8.52 2.09
N GLY A 102 19.04 -8.54 0.97
CA GLY A 102 18.12 -9.63 0.60
C GLY A 102 16.80 -9.64 1.39
N GLY A 103 16.47 -8.53 2.06
CA GLY A 103 15.20 -8.35 2.75
C GLY A 103 14.09 -7.80 1.85
N ILE A 104 12.89 -7.70 2.40
CA ILE A 104 11.70 -7.16 1.74
C ILE A 104 11.27 -5.89 2.49
N PRO A 105 11.43 -4.69 1.90
CA PRO A 105 10.96 -3.47 2.52
C PRO A 105 9.43 -3.48 2.71
N LEU A 106 9.00 -3.12 3.91
CA LEU A 106 7.62 -2.79 4.26
C LEU A 106 7.59 -1.32 4.65
N LEU A 107 6.82 -0.52 3.92
CA LEU A 107 6.74 0.91 4.18
C LEU A 107 6.08 1.16 5.52
N LYS A 108 6.70 2.00 6.36
CA LYS A 108 6.06 2.57 7.54
C LYS A 108 5.20 3.75 7.09
N THR A 109 4.03 3.44 6.57
CA THR A 109 3.23 4.31 5.68
C THR A 109 3.00 5.70 6.27
N ARG A 110 2.52 5.74 7.52
CA ARG A 110 2.24 6.99 8.22
C ARG A 110 3.46 7.92 8.29
N HIS A 111 4.62 7.38 8.68
CA HIS A 111 5.84 8.19 8.84
C HIS A 111 6.34 8.73 7.50
N PHE A 112 6.30 7.90 6.46
CA PHE A 112 6.71 8.32 5.13
C PHE A 112 5.83 9.46 4.60
N LEU A 113 4.51 9.39 4.81
CA LEU A 113 3.58 10.46 4.44
C LEU A 113 3.86 11.75 5.23
N GLU A 114 3.97 11.66 6.56
CA GLU A 114 4.26 12.81 7.43
C GLU A 114 5.53 13.57 7.01
N GLU A 115 6.56 12.87 6.51
CA GLU A 115 7.82 13.48 6.08
C GLU A 115 7.80 13.97 4.62
N THR A 116 7.15 13.24 3.72
CA THR A 116 7.30 13.45 2.27
C THR A 116 6.19 14.31 1.69
N GLU A 117 4.95 14.08 2.13
CA GLU A 117 3.76 14.75 1.59
C GLU A 117 3.85 16.29 1.64
N PRO A 118 4.32 16.94 2.72
CA PRO A 118 4.40 18.40 2.78
C PRO A 118 5.31 19.04 1.71
N THR A 119 6.20 18.24 1.10
CA THR A 119 7.14 18.69 0.06
C THR A 119 6.83 18.12 -1.33
N SER A 120 5.85 17.23 -1.44
CA SER A 120 5.44 16.64 -2.71
C SER A 120 4.68 17.64 -3.58
N THR A 121 4.81 17.50 -4.89
CA THR A 121 4.02 18.24 -5.88
C THR A 121 2.74 17.49 -6.29
N VAL A 122 2.57 16.24 -5.84
CA VAL A 122 1.42 15.39 -6.11
C VAL A 122 0.47 15.47 -4.90
N PRO A 123 -0.75 16.02 -5.06
CA PRO A 123 -1.68 16.15 -3.94
C PRO A 123 -2.15 14.79 -3.43
N LEU A 124 -2.40 14.71 -2.11
CA LEU A 124 -3.00 13.56 -1.45
C LEU A 124 -4.01 14.05 -0.39
N PRO A 125 -5.30 14.23 -0.72
CA PRO A 125 -6.28 14.76 0.22
C PRO A 125 -6.47 13.90 1.48
N HIS A 126 -6.54 14.54 2.64
CA HIS A 126 -6.81 13.88 3.92
C HIS A 126 -8.31 13.65 4.13
N ASN A 127 -8.96 12.87 3.28
CA ASN A 127 -10.38 12.51 3.43
C ASN A 127 -10.64 11.07 2.99
N TRP A 128 -11.89 10.61 3.11
CA TRP A 128 -12.26 9.24 2.80
C TRP A 128 -12.24 8.87 1.31
N ASP A 129 -12.06 9.82 0.40
CA ASP A 129 -11.81 9.51 -1.01
C ASP A 129 -10.42 8.88 -1.21
N VAL A 130 -9.50 9.12 -0.27
CA VAL A 130 -8.14 8.55 -0.25
C VAL A 130 -8.10 7.37 0.73
N THR A 131 -7.73 6.20 0.24
CA THR A 131 -7.42 5.05 1.08
C THR A 131 -6.04 4.50 0.73
N SER A 132 -5.70 3.35 1.32
CA SER A 132 -4.46 2.62 1.02
C SER A 132 -4.19 2.32 -0.46
N ASP A 133 -5.20 2.29 -1.34
CA ASP A 133 -4.93 2.14 -2.78
C ASP A 133 -4.34 3.44 -3.34
N SER A 134 -4.97 4.60 -3.08
CA SER A 134 -4.42 5.92 -3.42
C SER A 134 -3.06 6.19 -2.81
N ILE A 135 -2.87 5.85 -1.54
CA ILE A 135 -1.56 6.01 -0.88
C ILE A 135 -0.50 5.18 -1.62
N ALA A 136 -0.81 3.96 -2.02
CA ALA A 136 0.15 3.13 -2.76
C ALA A 136 0.45 3.68 -4.16
N ALA A 137 -0.54 4.23 -4.86
CA ALA A 137 -0.31 4.94 -6.12
C ALA A 137 0.55 6.19 -5.93
N TRP A 138 0.27 6.97 -4.89
CA TRP A 138 1.03 8.16 -4.56
C TRP A 138 2.50 7.81 -4.25
N VAL A 139 2.76 6.79 -3.43
CA VAL A 139 4.11 6.29 -3.16
C VAL A 139 4.79 5.79 -4.45
N ALA A 140 4.05 5.12 -5.34
CA ALA A 140 4.59 4.69 -6.62
C ALA A 140 5.09 5.87 -7.47
N ILE A 141 4.39 7.01 -7.44
CA ILE A 141 4.80 8.23 -8.14
C ILE A 141 6.03 8.84 -7.46
N GLU A 142 6.00 9.03 -6.15
CA GLU A 142 7.11 9.60 -5.37
C GLU A 142 8.42 8.81 -5.51
N TRP A 143 8.31 7.48 -5.61
CA TRP A 143 9.48 6.60 -5.73
C TRP A 143 9.85 6.31 -7.18
N ALA A 144 9.15 6.91 -8.16
CA ALA A 144 9.28 6.62 -9.59
C ALA A 144 9.26 5.10 -9.87
N ALA A 145 8.32 4.40 -9.24
CA ALA A 145 8.17 2.96 -9.37
C ALA A 145 7.72 2.60 -10.79
N GLU A 146 8.26 1.49 -11.30
CA GLU A 146 7.93 0.98 -12.64
C GLU A 146 6.51 0.40 -12.65
N LYS A 147 6.04 -0.08 -11.50
CA LYS A 147 4.78 -0.82 -11.40
C LYS A 147 4.17 -0.72 -10.01
N LEU A 148 2.84 -0.64 -9.99
CA LEU A 148 2.01 -0.88 -8.81
C LEU A 148 1.21 -2.17 -9.02
N VAL A 149 1.31 -3.10 -8.09
CA VAL A 149 0.52 -4.34 -8.05
C VAL A 149 -0.49 -4.24 -6.92
N LEU A 150 -1.77 -4.23 -7.27
CA LEU A 150 -2.88 -4.31 -6.32
C LEU A 150 -3.12 -5.79 -5.97
N VAL A 151 -2.64 -6.20 -4.79
CA VAL A 151 -2.81 -7.56 -4.27
C VAL A 151 -4.11 -7.62 -3.47
N LYS A 152 -5.11 -8.29 -4.02
CA LYS A 152 -6.50 -8.26 -3.56
C LYS A 152 -7.02 -9.69 -3.35
N SER A 153 -8.23 -9.81 -2.81
CA SER A 153 -8.89 -11.08 -2.49
C SER A 153 -10.01 -11.46 -3.46
N ILE A 154 -10.12 -10.72 -4.55
CA ILE A 154 -11.13 -10.85 -5.59
C ILE A 154 -10.46 -10.63 -6.95
N HIS A 155 -11.07 -11.16 -8.01
CA HIS A 155 -10.68 -10.84 -9.39
C HIS A 155 -10.94 -9.35 -9.71
N PRO A 156 -10.16 -8.76 -10.62
CA PRO A 156 -10.46 -7.42 -11.09
C PRO A 156 -11.79 -7.46 -11.86
N PRO A 157 -12.69 -6.48 -11.69
CA PRO A 157 -13.75 -6.26 -12.66
C PRO A 157 -13.15 -5.90 -14.02
N GLU A 158 -13.91 -6.05 -15.11
CA GLU A 158 -13.46 -5.77 -16.49
C GLU A 158 -12.80 -4.39 -16.65
N ARG A 159 -13.24 -3.39 -15.86
CA ARG A 159 -12.66 -2.04 -15.81
C ARG A 159 -12.49 -1.53 -14.38
N PHE A 160 -11.58 -2.14 -13.62
CA PHE A 160 -11.31 -1.71 -12.24
C PHE A 160 -10.84 -0.25 -12.12
N GLN A 161 -10.27 0.28 -13.19
CA GLN A 161 -9.79 1.66 -13.30
C GLN A 161 -10.93 2.70 -13.28
N GLU A 162 -12.18 2.26 -13.52
CA GLU A 162 -13.36 3.11 -13.62
C GLU A 162 -14.36 2.85 -12.48
N GLN A 163 -14.02 2.01 -11.49
CA GLN A 163 -14.95 1.55 -10.46
C GLN A 163 -14.47 1.88 -9.04
N ALA A 164 -15.10 2.90 -8.44
CA ALA A 164 -14.88 3.33 -7.05
C ALA A 164 -15.23 2.27 -5.99
N ASN A 165 -15.85 1.15 -6.38
CA ASN A 165 -16.23 0.08 -5.46
C ASN A 165 -15.09 -0.92 -5.19
N VAL A 166 -13.97 -0.80 -5.91
CA VAL A 166 -12.91 -1.82 -5.95
C VAL A 166 -11.52 -1.22 -5.65
N VAL A 167 -11.34 0.04 -6.03
CA VAL A 167 -10.29 0.96 -5.59
C VAL A 167 -10.94 2.25 -5.09
N ASP A 168 -10.27 3.01 -4.23
CA ASP A 168 -10.84 4.25 -3.73
C ASP A 168 -10.98 5.35 -4.80
N ALA A 169 -11.82 6.35 -4.51
CA ALA A 169 -12.23 7.35 -5.50
C ALA A 169 -11.05 8.19 -6.01
N TYR A 170 -10.09 8.51 -5.13
CA TYR A 170 -8.94 9.33 -5.50
C TYR A 170 -7.92 8.57 -6.36
N PHE A 171 -7.92 7.23 -6.31
CA PHE A 171 -6.95 6.39 -7.02
C PHE A 171 -6.94 6.70 -8.52
N THR A 172 -8.14 6.83 -9.10
CA THR A 172 -8.34 7.10 -10.53
C THR A 172 -7.70 8.41 -11.01
N LYS A 173 -7.53 9.40 -10.11
CA LYS A 173 -6.84 10.67 -10.41
C LYS A 173 -5.32 10.50 -10.48
N LEU A 174 -4.77 9.55 -9.71
CA LEU A 174 -3.34 9.25 -9.68
C LEU A 174 -2.93 8.28 -10.80
N MET A 175 -3.84 7.43 -11.26
CA MET A 175 -3.59 6.41 -12.28
C MET A 175 -2.82 6.89 -13.53
N PRO A 176 -3.12 8.06 -14.13
CA PRO A 176 -2.37 8.53 -15.30
C PRO A 176 -0.88 8.81 -15.04
N LEU A 177 -0.49 8.97 -13.77
CA LEU A 177 0.87 9.23 -13.34
C LEU A 177 1.62 7.93 -12.95
N VAL A 178 0.89 6.81 -12.78
CA VAL A 178 1.47 5.51 -12.44
C VAL A 178 1.71 4.73 -13.74
N PRO A 179 2.95 4.37 -14.09
CA PRO A 179 3.28 3.84 -15.41
C PRO A 179 2.64 2.48 -15.73
N ASN A 180 2.48 1.61 -14.73
CA ASN A 180 1.85 0.30 -14.89
C ASN A 180 1.11 -0.10 -13.61
N VAL A 181 -0.18 -0.45 -13.73
CA VAL A 181 -1.00 -0.96 -12.63
C VAL A 181 -1.48 -2.36 -12.96
N GLU A 182 -1.06 -3.34 -12.15
CA GLU A 182 -1.48 -4.73 -12.24
C GLU A 182 -2.40 -5.11 -11.07
N TRP A 183 -3.19 -6.16 -11.28
CA TRP A 183 -4.09 -6.70 -10.27
C TRP A 183 -3.80 -8.19 -10.06
N VAL A 184 -3.73 -8.60 -8.80
CA VAL A 184 -3.54 -10.01 -8.42
C VAL A 184 -4.62 -10.40 -7.42
N ASN A 185 -5.38 -11.44 -7.73
CA ASN A 185 -6.18 -12.12 -6.72
C ASN A 185 -5.29 -13.15 -6.00
N LEU A 186 -4.97 -12.90 -4.73
CA LEU A 186 -4.06 -13.76 -3.97
C LEU A 186 -4.77 -15.01 -3.40
N ARG A 187 -6.10 -15.10 -3.50
CA ARG A 187 -6.84 -16.28 -3.02
C ARG A 187 -6.76 -17.48 -3.97
N ASP A 188 -6.39 -17.23 -5.23
CA ASP A 188 -6.30 -18.26 -6.26
C ASP A 188 -5.00 -19.08 -6.17
#